data_AF-K1QVX7-F1
#
_entry.id   AF-K1QVX7-F1
#
_cell.length_a   1.000
_cell.length_b   1.000
_cell.length_c   1.000
_cell.angle_alpha   90.00
_cell.angle_beta   90.00
_cell.angle_gamma   90.00
#
_symmetry.space_group_name_H-M   'P 1'
#
loop_
_entity.id
_entity.type
_entity.pdbx_description
1 polymer ?
#
loop_
_entity_poly.entity_id
_entity_poly.type
_entity_poly.pdbx_seq_one_letter_code
_entity_poly.pdbx_strand_id
1 'polypeptide(L)'
;MAHMFRKTKSVRSGHPSTSGRVSPVEPPSPDLSRLTQEEINILHKVIQRQEEFENEEASCIWTIRQQLERYEEAVRAQSSGKSRLKHIDLRLCRLCFKTKFADGIGRLCHDCRKRVCQRCGGFTKSRWDPKKKKVYVVKFEILTFIDFKLHLH
;
A
#
# COMPACT_ATOMS: atom_id res chain seq x y z
N MET A 1 47.26 -29.61 -1.80
CA MET A 1 46.10 -30.11 -2.58
C MET A 1 45.25 -31.01 -1.69
N ALA A 2 44.12 -30.51 -1.18
CA ALA A 2 43.00 -31.31 -0.66
C ALA A 2 41.82 -30.36 -0.37
N HIS A 3 40.95 -30.19 -1.37
CA HIS A 3 39.68 -29.47 -1.22
C HIS A 3 38.70 -30.34 -0.43
N MET A 4 38.27 -29.86 0.74
CA MET A 4 37.14 -30.42 1.47
C MET A 4 35.85 -29.78 0.95
N PHE A 5 35.12 -30.52 0.10
CA PHE A 5 33.78 -30.16 -0.38
C PHE A 5 32.78 -30.19 0.79
N ARG A 6 32.27 -29.03 1.21
CA ARG A 6 31.05 -28.95 2.03
C ARG A 6 29.84 -28.83 1.09
N LYS A 7 29.04 -29.90 1.07
CA LYS A 7 27.72 -30.01 0.41
C LYS A 7 26.84 -28.79 0.76
N THR A 8 26.46 -28.00 -0.24
CA THR A 8 25.38 -27.03 -0.14
C THR A 8 24.04 -27.77 -0.22
N LYS A 9 23.20 -27.61 0.80
CA LYS A 9 21.79 -28.05 0.75
C LYS A 9 21.05 -27.09 -0.18
N SER A 10 20.53 -27.64 -1.28
CA SER A 10 19.57 -26.99 -2.16
C SER A 10 18.28 -26.72 -1.38
N VAL A 11 18.06 -25.46 -1.01
CA VAL A 11 16.74 -24.98 -0.55
C VAL A 11 16.02 -24.45 -1.78
N ARG A 12 15.19 -25.33 -2.36
CA ARG A 12 14.15 -24.96 -3.31
C ARG A 12 13.04 -24.28 -2.50
N SER A 13 13.04 -22.95 -2.47
CA SER A 13 11.93 -22.17 -1.92
C SER A 13 11.05 -21.73 -3.09
N GLY A 14 9.79 -22.18 -3.05
CA GLY A 14 8.83 -22.04 -4.13
C GLY A 14 8.51 -20.59 -4.46
N HIS A 15 8.45 -20.30 -5.75
CA HIS A 15 7.75 -19.14 -6.26
C HIS A 15 6.28 -19.22 -5.83
N PRO A 16 5.67 -18.14 -5.31
CA PRO A 16 4.22 -18.05 -5.20
C PRO A 16 3.67 -18.11 -6.62
N SER A 17 2.87 -19.14 -6.85
CA SER A 17 2.14 -19.40 -8.07
C SER A 17 1.38 -18.15 -8.51
N THR A 18 1.74 -17.68 -9.70
CA THR A 18 0.84 -17.13 -10.74
C THR A 18 -0.51 -16.64 -10.19
N SER A 19 -0.55 -15.37 -9.81
CA SER A 19 -1.82 -14.64 -9.77
C SER A 19 -2.37 -14.67 -11.19
N GLY A 20 -3.48 -15.40 -11.38
CA GLY A 20 -4.12 -15.52 -12.67
C GLY A 20 -4.47 -14.14 -13.19
N ARG A 21 -3.74 -13.67 -14.22
CA ARG A 21 -4.32 -12.73 -15.16
C ARG A 21 -5.45 -13.50 -15.84
N VAL A 22 -6.66 -13.33 -15.34
CA VAL A 22 -7.84 -13.56 -16.17
C VAL A 22 -7.70 -12.55 -17.30
N SER A 23 -7.19 -13.00 -18.45
CA SER A 23 -7.35 -12.24 -19.68
C SER A 23 -8.85 -11.98 -19.83
N PRO A 24 -9.28 -10.76 -20.17
CA PRO A 24 -10.68 -10.51 -20.52
C PRO A 24 -11.08 -11.58 -21.53
N VAL A 25 -12.03 -12.45 -21.17
CA VAL A 25 -12.57 -13.45 -22.08
C VAL A 25 -13.30 -12.64 -23.14
N GLU A 26 -12.69 -12.53 -24.32
CA GLU A 26 -13.29 -11.86 -25.45
C GLU A 26 -14.59 -12.60 -25.80
N PRO A 27 -15.74 -11.89 -25.83
CA PRO A 27 -17.01 -12.53 -26.15
C PRO A 27 -16.97 -13.07 -27.59
N PRO A 28 -17.58 -14.25 -27.86
CA PRO A 28 -17.65 -14.78 -29.22
C PRO A 28 -18.37 -13.80 -30.14
N SER A 29 -17.88 -13.67 -31.37
CA SER A 29 -18.49 -12.78 -32.35
C SER A 29 -19.94 -13.18 -32.64
N PRO A 30 -20.86 -12.22 -32.77
CA PRO A 30 -22.28 -12.50 -32.98
C PRO A 30 -22.53 -13.12 -34.37
N ASP A 31 -23.44 -14.10 -34.44
CA ASP A 31 -23.86 -14.73 -35.70
C ASP A 31 -24.81 -13.82 -36.50
N LEU A 32 -24.49 -13.58 -37.78
CA LEU A 32 -25.17 -12.64 -38.67
C LEU A 32 -26.00 -13.31 -39.78
N SER A 33 -26.08 -14.66 -39.77
CA SER A 33 -26.72 -15.46 -40.83
C SER A 33 -28.22 -15.22 -41.02
N ARG A 34 -28.90 -14.56 -40.07
CA ARG A 34 -30.35 -14.31 -40.08
C ARG A 34 -30.75 -12.88 -40.49
N LEU A 35 -29.80 -12.03 -40.84
CA LEU A 35 -30.04 -10.63 -41.15
C LEU A 35 -29.99 -10.35 -42.66
N THR A 36 -30.74 -9.34 -43.09
CA THR A 36 -30.63 -8.82 -44.46
C THR A 36 -29.31 -8.07 -44.65
N GLN A 37 -28.86 -7.94 -45.90
CA GLN A 37 -27.56 -7.29 -46.19
C GLN A 37 -27.47 -5.86 -45.64
N GLU A 38 -28.58 -5.12 -45.63
CA GLU A 38 -28.64 -3.75 -45.10
C GLU A 38 -28.41 -3.75 -43.57
N GLU A 39 -29.04 -4.68 -42.85
CA GLU A 39 -28.90 -4.81 -41.40
C GLU A 39 -27.48 -5.29 -41.02
N ILE A 40 -26.89 -6.21 -41.79
CA ILE A 40 -25.50 -6.65 -41.62
C ILE A 40 -24.54 -5.47 -41.78
N ASN A 41 -24.75 -4.62 -42.79
CA ASN A 41 -23.92 -3.44 -43.02
C ASN A 41 -24.00 -2.44 -41.86
N ILE A 42 -25.18 -2.28 -41.26
CA ILE A 42 -25.36 -1.43 -40.07
C ILE A 42 -24.62 -2.02 -38.87
N LEU A 43 -24.73 -3.34 -38.64
CA LEU A 43 -24.04 -4.03 -37.56
C LEU A 43 -22.51 -3.95 -37.70
N HIS A 44 -21.96 -4.16 -38.89
CA HIS A 44 -20.51 -4.00 -39.13
C HIS A 44 -20.03 -2.59 -38.78
N LYS A 45 -20.79 -1.53 -39.12
CA LYS A 45 -20.46 -0.16 -38.74
C LYS A 45 -20.54 0.10 -37.22
N VAL A 46 -21.35 -0.65 -36.49
CA VAL A 46 -21.41 -0.57 -35.02
C VAL A 46 -20.21 -1.29 -34.42
N ILE A 47 -19.90 -2.50 -34.89
CA ILE A 47 -18.75 -3.29 -34.42
C ILE A 47 -17.45 -2.55 -34.68
N GLN A 48 -17.27 -1.97 -35.87
CA GLN A 48 -16.06 -1.21 -36.20
C GLN A 48 -15.86 -0.02 -35.25
N ARG A 49 -16.92 0.76 -34.98
CA ARG A 49 -16.83 1.87 -34.02
C ARG A 49 -16.53 1.37 -32.61
N GLN A 50 -17.11 0.24 -32.21
CA GLN A 50 -16.83 -0.38 -30.92
C GLN A 50 -15.36 -0.79 -30.79
N GLU A 51 -14.79 -1.41 -31.83
CA GLU A 51 -13.38 -1.79 -31.90
C GLU A 51 -12.46 -0.55 -31.85
N GLU A 52 -12.82 0.53 -32.54
CA GLU A 52 -12.12 1.82 -32.47
C GLU A 52 -12.11 2.36 -31.03
N PHE A 53 -13.25 2.36 -30.34
CA PHE A 53 -13.32 2.77 -28.92
C PHE A 53 -12.50 1.87 -28.00
N GLU A 54 -12.55 0.55 -28.19
CA GLU A 54 -11.77 -0.40 -27.37
C GLU A 54 -10.26 -0.22 -27.58
N ASN A 55 -9.82 0.05 -28.81
CA ASN A 55 -8.43 0.31 -29.11
C ASN A 55 -7.95 1.65 -28.51
N GLU A 56 -8.77 2.69 -28.56
CA GLU A 56 -8.50 3.96 -27.87
C GLU A 56 -8.41 3.79 -26.35
N GLU A 57 -9.33 3.04 -25.76
CA GLU A 57 -9.32 2.73 -24.32
C GLU A 57 -8.08 1.92 -23.94
N ALA A 58 -7.73 0.90 -24.71
CA ALA A 58 -6.53 0.09 -24.50
C ALA A 58 -5.25 0.94 -24.55
N SER A 59 -5.17 1.87 -25.50
CA SER A 59 -4.07 2.84 -25.63
C SER A 59 -4.00 3.79 -24.42
N CYS A 60 -5.14 4.28 -23.95
CA CYS A 60 -5.23 5.12 -22.75
C CYS A 60 -4.74 4.37 -21.50
N ILE A 61 -5.24 3.15 -21.28
CA ILE A 61 -4.85 2.28 -20.16
C ILE A 61 -3.35 2.00 -20.20
N TRP A 62 -2.81 1.67 -21.39
CA TRP A 62 -1.37 1.44 -21.56
C TRP A 62 -0.57 2.68 -21.15
N THR A 63 -0.96 3.85 -21.62
CA THR A 63 -0.32 5.13 -21.28
C THR A 63 -0.34 5.39 -19.77
N ILE A 64 -1.49 5.22 -19.11
CA ILE A 64 -1.62 5.41 -17.66
C ILE A 64 -0.74 4.44 -16.89
N ARG A 65 -0.71 3.16 -17.29
CA ARG A 65 0.15 2.15 -16.65
C ARG A 65 1.62 2.52 -16.75
N GLN A 66 2.08 2.98 -17.91
CA GLN A 66 3.45 3.45 -18.11
C GLN A 66 3.78 4.69 -17.27
N GLN A 67 2.83 5.64 -17.18
CA GLN A 67 2.99 6.80 -16.30
C GLN A 67 3.12 6.38 -14.83
N LEU A 68 2.27 5.46 -14.36
CA LEU A 68 2.33 4.94 -12.99
C LEU A 68 3.66 4.26 -12.71
N GLU A 69 4.13 3.38 -13.59
CA GLU A 69 5.43 2.71 -13.46
C GLU A 69 6.56 3.72 -13.30
N ARG A 70 6.59 4.75 -14.17
CA ARG A 70 7.57 5.84 -14.08
C ARG A 70 7.46 6.63 -12.78
N TYR A 71 6.25 6.93 -12.31
CA TYR A 71 6.06 7.63 -11.03
C TYR A 71 6.49 6.77 -9.85
N GLU A 72 6.17 5.49 -9.84
CA GLU A 72 6.63 4.56 -8.82
C GLU A 72 8.15 4.46 -8.78
N GLU A 73 8.81 4.37 -9.94
CA GLU A 73 10.26 4.39 -10.05
C GLU A 73 10.85 5.70 -9.53
N ALA A 74 10.27 6.85 -9.86
CA ALA A 74 10.70 8.14 -9.34
C ALA A 74 10.56 8.21 -7.81
N VAL A 75 9.46 7.71 -7.24
CA VAL A 75 9.26 7.61 -5.80
C VAL A 75 10.29 6.66 -5.16
N ARG A 76 10.52 5.49 -5.76
CA ARG A 76 11.54 4.52 -5.32
C ARG A 76 12.94 5.14 -5.34
N ALA A 77 13.31 5.83 -6.43
CA ALA A 77 14.60 6.50 -6.57
C ALA A 77 14.77 7.65 -5.57
N GLN A 78 13.71 8.42 -5.29
CA GLN A 78 13.73 9.44 -4.23
C GLN A 78 13.87 8.82 -2.83
N SER A 79 13.31 7.63 -2.62
CA SER A 79 13.45 6.91 -1.35
C SER A 79 14.84 6.30 -1.14
N SER A 80 15.56 5.95 -2.22
CA SER A 80 16.91 5.37 -2.16
C SER A 80 18.02 6.43 -2.15
N GLY A 81 17.86 7.54 -2.88
CA GLY A 81 18.81 8.66 -2.92
C GLY A 81 18.77 9.58 -1.69
N LYS A 82 17.67 9.54 -0.92
CA LYS A 82 17.59 10.18 0.39
C LYS A 82 17.65 9.10 1.46
N SER A 83 18.84 8.89 2.05
CA SER A 83 18.98 8.32 3.41
C SER A 83 18.36 9.24 4.50
N ARG A 84 17.22 9.87 4.18
CA ARG A 84 16.28 10.49 5.10
C ARG A 84 14.97 9.71 5.19
N LEU A 85 15.00 8.40 4.96
CA LEU A 85 14.49 7.52 6.03
C LEU A 85 15.29 7.87 7.27
N LYS A 86 14.91 8.99 7.92
CA LYS A 86 15.35 9.37 9.26
C LYS A 86 15.23 8.07 10.00
N HIS A 87 16.36 7.44 10.33
CA HIS A 87 16.38 6.21 11.10
C HIS A 87 15.36 6.43 12.20
N ILE A 88 14.18 5.80 12.10
CA ILE A 88 13.06 6.11 12.97
C ILE A 88 13.52 5.53 14.28
N ASP A 89 14.22 6.36 15.06
CA ASP A 89 14.91 5.94 16.27
C ASP A 89 13.80 5.29 17.09
N LEU A 90 13.93 3.98 17.27
CA LEU A 90 12.91 3.18 17.94
C LEU A 90 12.72 3.67 19.38
N ARG A 91 13.70 4.46 19.88
CA ARG A 91 13.68 5.15 21.17
C ARG A 91 12.95 6.49 21.15
N LEU A 92 12.47 6.99 20.01
CA LEU A 92 11.68 8.22 19.92
C LEU A 92 10.18 7.95 20.06
N CYS A 93 9.51 8.84 20.81
CA CYS A 93 8.06 8.87 20.94
C CYS A 93 7.35 8.90 19.58
N ARG A 94 6.39 7.98 19.39
CA ARG A 94 5.62 7.84 18.15
C ARG A 94 4.53 8.88 17.92
N LEU A 95 4.38 9.83 18.85
CA LEU A 95 3.49 10.97 18.69
C LEU A 95 4.29 12.23 18.39
N CYS A 96 5.16 12.66 19.31
CA CYS A 96 5.87 13.92 19.12
C CYS A 96 7.15 13.82 18.27
N PHE A 97 7.73 12.62 18.10
CA PHE A 97 9.03 12.38 17.43
C PHE A 97 10.21 13.26 17.93
N LYS A 98 10.04 13.93 19.08
CA LYS A 98 11.03 14.83 19.69
C LYS A 98 11.69 14.22 20.92
N THR A 99 10.92 13.48 21.70
CA THR A 99 11.38 12.95 23.00
C THR A 99 11.92 11.55 22.82
N LYS A 100 13.19 11.32 23.19
CA LYS A 100 13.73 9.98 23.40
C LYS A 100 13.23 9.44 24.73
N PHE A 101 12.90 8.16 24.79
CA PHE A 101 12.47 7.49 26.01
C PHE A 101 13.66 7.39 26.97
N ALA A 102 13.48 7.84 28.22
CA ALA A 102 14.51 7.74 29.24
C ALA A 102 14.84 6.27 29.58
N ASP A 103 13.84 5.40 29.50
CA ASP A 103 13.90 3.95 29.64
C ASP A 103 14.25 3.21 28.33
N GLY A 104 14.46 3.94 27.24
CA GLY A 104 14.78 3.39 25.91
C GLY A 104 13.60 2.79 25.15
N ILE A 105 12.48 2.50 25.81
CA ILE A 105 11.33 1.80 25.22
C ILE A 105 10.05 2.66 25.24
N GLY A 106 9.79 3.40 26.32
CA GLY A 106 8.58 4.18 26.47
C GLY A 106 7.36 3.33 26.83
N ARG A 107 6.23 3.99 27.09
CA ARG A 107 4.98 3.31 27.51
C ARG A 107 4.09 2.99 26.32
N LEU A 108 3.51 1.80 26.31
CA LEU A 108 2.57 1.36 25.28
C LEU A 108 1.18 1.89 25.60
N CYS A 109 0.55 2.58 24.65
CA CYS A 109 -0.85 2.96 24.76
C CYS A 109 -1.74 1.70 24.68
N HIS A 110 -2.70 1.57 25.59
CA HIS A 110 -3.68 0.49 25.59
C HIS A 110 -4.53 0.49 24.31
N ASP A 111 -4.97 1.68 23.85
CA ASP A 111 -5.94 1.80 22.76
C ASP A 111 -5.27 1.64 21.39
N CYS A 112 -4.17 2.34 21.14
CA CYS A 112 -3.55 2.41 19.80
C CYS A 112 -2.23 1.66 19.68
N ARG A 113 -1.76 1.00 20.75
CA ARG A 113 -0.49 0.23 20.82
C ARG A 113 0.76 1.02 20.40
N LYS A 114 0.72 2.36 20.37
CA LYS A 114 1.90 3.21 20.08
C LYS A 114 2.75 3.37 21.34
N ARG A 115 4.08 3.38 21.19
CA ARG A 115 5.01 3.75 22.28
C ARG A 115 5.14 5.27 22.39
N VAL A 116 4.86 5.82 23.56
CA VAL A 116 4.77 7.27 23.76
C VAL A 116 5.48 7.72 25.04
N CYS A 117 5.93 8.97 25.06
CA CYS A 117 6.60 9.54 26.23
C CYS A 117 5.58 9.97 27.29
N GLN A 118 6.05 10.29 28.49
CA GLN A 118 5.21 10.73 29.62
C GLN A 118 4.43 12.02 29.35
N ARG A 119 4.87 12.84 28.37
CA ARG A 119 4.14 14.05 27.96
C ARG A 119 2.98 13.75 27.03
N CYS A 120 3.13 12.76 26.15
CA CYS A 120 2.13 12.41 25.14
C CYS A 120 1.09 11.38 25.61
N GLY A 121 1.27 10.81 26.81
CA GLY A 121 0.33 9.85 27.39
C GLY A 121 0.19 10.01 28.90
N GLY A 122 -0.66 9.20 29.51
CA GLY A 122 -0.89 9.19 30.95
C GLY A 122 -1.70 7.99 31.41
N PHE A 123 -1.68 7.74 32.71
CA PHE A 123 -2.49 6.67 33.31
C PHE A 123 -3.91 7.15 33.57
N THR A 124 -4.89 6.41 33.04
CA THR A 124 -6.32 6.64 33.27
C THR A 124 -6.95 5.40 33.88
N LYS A 125 -8.10 5.55 34.54
CA LYS A 125 -8.92 4.40 34.92
C LYS A 125 -9.48 3.77 33.66
N SER A 126 -9.58 2.44 33.62
CA SER A 126 -10.27 1.77 32.51
C SER A 126 -11.72 2.25 32.47
N ARG A 127 -12.17 2.70 31.29
CA ARG A 127 -13.56 3.15 31.07
C ARG A 127 -14.57 2.01 31.23
N TRP A 128 -14.12 0.78 30.98
CA TRP A 128 -14.97 -0.41 30.86
C TRP A 128 -14.99 -1.26 32.13
N ASP A 129 -14.03 -1.03 33.03
CA ASP A 129 -13.90 -1.82 34.25
C ASP A 129 -13.21 -0.99 35.35
N PRO A 130 -14.00 -0.36 36.25
CA PRO A 130 -13.46 0.52 37.27
C PRO A 130 -12.68 -0.22 38.37
N LYS A 131 -12.78 -1.56 38.44
CA LYS A 131 -12.04 -2.39 39.39
C LYS A 131 -10.64 -2.76 38.88
N LYS A 132 -10.39 -2.61 37.57
CA LYS A 132 -9.07 -2.87 36.98
C LYS A 132 -8.07 -1.75 37.25
N LYS A 133 -6.79 -2.15 37.27
CA LYS A 133 -5.65 -1.25 37.39
C LYS A 133 -5.67 -0.18 36.30
N LYS A 134 -5.09 1.00 36.61
CA LYS A 134 -4.98 2.10 35.66
C LYS A 134 -4.25 1.65 34.38
N VAL A 135 -4.78 2.03 33.23
CA VAL A 135 -4.20 1.75 31.90
C VAL A 135 -3.51 3.00 31.38
N TYR A 136 -2.50 2.82 30.53
CA TYR A 136 -1.78 3.94 29.93
C TYR A 136 -2.37 4.28 28.57
N VAL A 137 -2.77 5.53 28.36
CA VAL A 137 -3.44 5.98 27.12
C VAL A 137 -2.79 7.25 26.58
N VAL A 138 -2.98 7.52 25.28
CA VAL A 138 -2.53 8.78 24.66
C VAL A 138 -3.43 9.94 25.09
N LYS A 139 -2.84 11.11 25.33
CA LYS A 139 -3.61 12.32 25.66
C LYS A 139 -4.14 12.93 24.37
N PHE A 140 -5.47 12.99 24.23
CA PHE A 140 -6.14 13.49 23.03
C PHE A 140 -5.84 14.95 22.69
N GLU A 141 -5.51 15.79 23.69
CA GLU A 141 -5.12 17.20 23.48
C GLU A 141 -3.88 17.37 22.59
N ILE A 142 -3.09 16.31 22.36
CA ILE A 142 -1.89 16.34 21.52
C ILE A 142 -2.18 15.87 20.09
N LEU A 143 -3.24 15.09 19.86
CA LEU A 143 -3.62 14.67 18.51
C LEU A 143 -4.06 15.86 17.66
N THR A 144 -4.81 16.79 18.25
CA THR A 144 -5.23 18.05 17.59
C THR A 144 -4.04 18.91 17.17
N PHE A 145 -2.95 18.93 17.94
CA PHE A 145 -1.75 19.72 17.64
C PHE A 145 -0.87 19.09 16.54
N ILE A 146 -0.94 17.77 16.35
CA ILE A 146 -0.19 17.05 15.31
C ILE A 146 -0.93 17.14 13.97
N ASP A 147 -2.25 17.00 13.96
CA ASP A 147 -3.06 17.16 12.74
C ASP A 147 -2.93 18.58 12.16
N PHE A 148 -2.90 19.61 13.01
CA PHE A 148 -2.70 21.00 12.56
C PHE A 148 -1.32 21.26 11.93
N LYS A 149 -0.30 20.47 12.32
CA LYS A 149 1.07 20.62 11.79
C LYS A 149 1.32 19.80 10.53
N LEU A 150 0.47 18.81 10.22
CA LEU A 150 0.58 17.99 9.02
C LEU A 150 -0.15 18.59 7.80
N HIS A 151 -1.05 19.55 8.00
CA HIS A 151 -1.82 20.23 6.95
C HIS A 151 -1.24 21.58 6.49
N LEU A 152 -0.08 21.99 7.01
CA LEU A 152 0.49 23.33 6.76
C LEU A 152 1.84 23.32 6.03
N HIS A 153 2.14 22.28 5.25
CA HIS A 153 3.33 22.21 4.42
C HIS A 153 3.08 21.32 3.19
#